data_AF-A0AB34HCS6-F1
#
_entry.id   AF-A0AB34HCS6-F1
#
_cell.length_a   1.000
_cell.length_b   1.000
_cell.length_c   1.000
_cell.angle_alpha   90.00
_cell.angle_beta   90.00
_cell.angle_gamma   90.00
#
_symmetry.space_group_name_H-M   'P 1'
#
loop_
_entity.id
_entity.type
_entity.pdbx_description
1 polymer ?
#
loop_
_entity_poly.entity_id
_entity_poly.type
_entity_poly.pdbx_seq_one_letter_code
_entity_poly.pdbx_strand_id
1 'polypeptide(L)'
;MPVSSWEQLPLRAAHLGRENTFCSGDHVSWHSPLDNSESRIQHMLLTEDPQMQPVQTPFGVVTFLQIVGVCTEELHAAQQWNGQGILELLRTVPIAGGPWLITDMRRGETIFEIDPHLQAAASTGEEENGIDGKEASGQGHLLTGLKK
;
A
#
# COMPACT_ATOMS: atom_id res chain seq x y z
N MET A 1 -24.61 -9.89 16.84
CA MET A 1 -23.39 -9.09 17.02
C MET A 1 -22.68 -9.09 15.67
N PRO A 2 -22.49 -7.96 14.98
CA PRO A 2 -21.67 -7.97 13.78
C PRO A 2 -20.24 -8.39 14.17
N VAL A 3 -19.69 -9.37 13.45
CA VAL A 3 -18.27 -9.73 13.54
C VAL A 3 -17.45 -8.48 13.25
N SER A 4 -16.40 -8.30 14.03
CA SER A 4 -15.54 -7.14 13.92
C SER A 4 -14.80 -7.16 12.58
N SER A 5 -14.72 -6.00 11.94
CA SER A 5 -14.10 -5.77 10.63
C SER A 5 -12.76 -6.52 10.43
N TRP A 6 -11.93 -6.57 11.47
CA TRP A 6 -10.61 -7.23 11.42
C TRP A 6 -10.65 -8.76 11.33
N GLU A 7 -11.74 -9.45 11.70
CA GLU A 7 -11.87 -10.92 11.56
C GLU A 7 -11.96 -11.36 10.09
N GLN A 8 -12.21 -10.42 9.17
CA GLN A 8 -12.30 -10.68 7.74
C GLN A 8 -10.95 -10.56 7.01
N LEU A 9 -9.90 -10.03 7.65
CA LEU A 9 -8.56 -9.92 7.06
C LEU A 9 -8.01 -11.28 6.58
N PRO A 10 -8.05 -12.35 7.40
CA PRO A 10 -7.60 -13.68 6.96
C PRO A 10 -8.45 -14.26 5.82
N LEU A 11 -9.76 -13.99 5.83
CA LEU A 11 -10.69 -14.46 4.78
C LEU A 11 -10.46 -13.76 3.45
N ARG A 12 -10.14 -12.45 3.46
CA ARG A 12 -9.82 -11.69 2.25
C ARG A 12 -8.41 -11.98 1.74
N ALA A 13 -7.45 -12.21 2.63
CA ALA A 13 -6.14 -12.78 2.27
C ALA A 13 -6.30 -14.12 1.54
N ALA A 14 -7.21 -14.99 2.02
CA ALA A 14 -7.51 -16.26 1.38
C ALA A 14 -8.28 -16.12 0.05
N HIS A 15 -9.09 -15.05 -0.12
CA HIS A 15 -9.83 -14.80 -1.37
C HIS A 15 -8.93 -14.42 -2.55
N LEU A 16 -7.71 -13.94 -2.29
CA LEU A 16 -6.69 -13.71 -3.32
C LEU A 16 -6.07 -15.01 -3.87
N GLY A 17 -6.51 -16.18 -3.40
CA GLY A 17 -6.00 -17.48 -3.84
C GLY A 17 -4.75 -17.90 -3.07
N ARG A 18 -4.44 -19.22 -3.08
CA ARG A 18 -3.39 -19.87 -2.28
C ARG A 18 -1.95 -19.37 -2.53
N GLU A 19 -1.75 -18.34 -3.35
CA GLU A 19 -0.43 -17.88 -3.80
C GLU A 19 -0.24 -16.36 -3.74
N ASN A 20 -1.14 -15.61 -3.08
CA ASN A 20 -0.98 -14.16 -2.96
C ASN A 20 -0.51 -13.77 -1.56
N THR A 21 0.79 -13.94 -1.32
CA THR A 21 1.46 -13.39 -0.13
C THR A 21 1.42 -11.88 -0.22
N PHE A 22 1.00 -11.21 0.85
CA PHE A 22 1.12 -9.76 0.92
C PHE A 22 2.58 -9.33 0.97
N CYS A 23 2.88 -8.22 0.31
CA CYS A 23 4.18 -7.58 0.26
C CYS A 23 4.09 -6.15 0.80
N SER A 24 5.24 -5.62 1.24
CA SER A 24 5.35 -4.20 1.57
C SER A 24 5.03 -3.36 0.33
N GLY A 25 4.12 -2.40 0.46
CA GLY A 25 3.61 -1.55 -0.62
C GLY A 25 2.26 -2.01 -1.19
N ASP A 26 1.77 -3.18 -0.79
CA ASP A 26 0.43 -3.64 -1.16
C ASP A 26 -0.65 -2.76 -0.52
N HIS A 27 -1.81 -2.73 -1.17
CA HIS A 27 -2.98 -2.00 -0.71
C HIS A 27 -4.19 -2.92 -0.57
N VAL A 28 -5.07 -2.60 0.38
CA VAL A 28 -6.32 -3.33 0.61
C VAL A 28 -7.49 -2.34 0.61
N SER A 29 -8.33 -2.46 -0.42
CA SER A 29 -9.57 -1.69 -0.53
C SER A 29 -10.62 -2.22 0.45
N TRP A 30 -10.89 -1.45 1.51
CA TRP A 30 -11.81 -1.87 2.57
C TRP A 30 -13.20 -1.24 2.47
N HIS A 31 -13.28 0.04 2.08
CA HIS A 31 -14.53 0.77 1.83
C HIS A 31 -15.45 0.91 3.06
N SER A 32 -14.87 0.89 4.26
CA SER A 32 -15.58 1.08 5.52
C SER A 32 -14.60 1.58 6.58
N PRO A 33 -15.02 2.38 7.58
CA PRO A 33 -14.16 2.75 8.69
C PRO A 33 -13.59 1.52 9.40
N LEU A 34 -12.27 1.47 9.60
CA LEU A 34 -11.59 0.27 10.11
C LEU A 34 -12.03 -0.15 11.53
N ASP A 35 -12.52 0.81 12.32
CA ASP A 35 -13.01 0.65 13.68
C ASP A 35 -14.56 0.66 13.79
N ASN A 36 -15.27 0.69 12.66
CA ASN A 36 -16.74 0.85 12.57
C ASN A 36 -17.27 2.18 13.17
N SER A 37 -16.43 3.21 13.25
CA SER A 37 -16.85 4.59 13.56
C SER A 37 -17.28 5.34 12.30
N GLU A 38 -17.30 6.67 12.35
CA GLU A 38 -17.44 7.57 11.19
C GLU A 38 -16.07 8.08 10.68
N SER A 39 -15.00 7.35 10.95
CA SER A 39 -13.64 7.71 10.54
C SER A 39 -13.51 7.83 9.03
N ARG A 40 -12.64 8.76 8.58
CA ARG A 40 -12.18 8.83 7.19
C ARG A 40 -11.16 7.74 6.84
N ILE A 41 -10.60 7.05 7.83
CA ILE A 41 -9.66 5.95 7.64
C ILE A 41 -10.42 4.69 7.26
N GLN A 42 -10.46 4.40 5.96
CA GLN A 42 -11.36 3.39 5.38
C GLN A 42 -10.65 2.35 4.52
N HIS A 43 -9.33 2.39 4.45
CA HIS A 43 -8.49 1.58 3.58
C HIS A 43 -7.17 1.28 4.26
N MET A 44 -6.37 0.37 3.68
CA MET A 44 -5.11 -0.06 4.26
C MET A 44 -3.99 -0.08 3.22
N LEU A 45 -2.80 0.33 3.64
CA LEU A 45 -1.52 0.00 3.02
C LEU A 45 -0.77 -0.97 3.92
N LEU A 46 0.09 -1.79 3.33
CA LEU A 46 0.93 -2.75 4.05
C LEU A 46 2.39 -2.31 3.95
N THR A 47 3.14 -2.38 5.05
CA THR A 47 4.57 -2.08 5.06
C THR A 47 5.30 -2.99 6.04
N GLU A 48 6.62 -3.10 5.95
CA GLU A 48 7.38 -3.82 6.97
C GLU A 48 7.29 -3.07 8.30
N ASP A 49 7.07 -3.81 9.39
CA ASP A 49 7.04 -3.22 10.71
C ASP A 49 8.43 -2.62 11.06
N PRO A 50 8.53 -1.34 11.44
CA PRO A 50 9.81 -0.67 11.64
C PRO A 50 10.58 -1.17 12.88
N GLN A 51 9.93 -1.92 13.78
CA GLN A 51 10.54 -2.41 15.02
C GLN A 51 10.75 -3.92 15.00
N MET A 52 9.93 -4.67 14.27
CA MET A 52 9.95 -6.13 14.27
C MET A 52 10.86 -6.68 13.17
N GLN A 53 12.00 -7.23 13.57
CA GLN A 53 12.92 -7.90 12.65
C GLN A 53 12.37 -9.26 12.21
N PRO A 54 12.70 -9.73 10.99
CA PRO A 54 12.35 -11.08 10.56
C PRO A 54 12.89 -12.14 11.51
N VAL A 55 12.09 -13.16 11.79
CA VAL A 55 12.44 -14.25 12.71
C VAL A 55 12.68 -15.53 11.94
N GLN A 56 13.86 -16.13 12.13
CA GLN A 56 14.16 -17.46 11.61
C GLN A 56 13.48 -18.53 12.49
N THR A 57 12.73 -19.41 11.86
CA THR A 57 12.11 -20.58 12.50
C THR A 57 12.60 -21.87 11.83
N PRO A 58 12.39 -23.05 12.46
CA PRO A 58 12.66 -24.34 11.81
C PRO A 58 11.85 -24.58 10.53
N PHE A 59 10.77 -23.81 10.30
CA PHE A 59 9.86 -23.98 9.16
C PHE A 59 9.99 -22.88 8.10
N GLY A 60 10.93 -21.95 8.27
CA GLY A 60 11.14 -20.82 7.36
C GLY A 60 11.30 -19.48 8.09
N VAL A 61 11.35 -18.40 7.31
CA VAL A 61 11.45 -17.03 7.82
C VAL A 61 10.06 -16.43 7.96
N VAL A 62 9.82 -15.74 9.08
CA VAL A 62 8.60 -14.97 9.31
C VAL A 62 8.95 -13.49 9.28
N THR A 63 8.32 -12.75 8.37
CA THR A 63 8.36 -11.28 8.32
C THR A 63 7.08 -10.71 8.92
N PHE A 64 7.14 -9.45 9.37
CA PHE A 64 6.00 -8.77 9.99
C PHE A 64 5.59 -7.60 9.11
N LEU A 65 4.35 -7.65 8.62
CA LEU A 65 3.76 -6.54 7.89
C LEU A 65 2.83 -5.75 8.81
N GLN A 66 3.11 -4.47 8.97
CA GLN A 66 2.26 -3.49 9.61
C GLN A 66 1.16 -3.05 8.64
N ILE A 67 -0.05 -2.96 9.17
CA ILE A 67 -1.19 -2.33 8.50
C ILE A 67 -1.15 -0.83 8.82
N VAL A 68 -1.26 -0.01 7.77
CA VAL A 68 -1.35 1.45 7.87
C VAL A 68 -2.70 1.88 7.31
N GLY A 69 -3.55 2.44 8.16
CA GLY A 69 -4.86 2.95 7.76
C GLY A 69 -4.72 4.24 6.95
N VAL A 70 -5.42 4.31 5.82
CA VAL A 70 -5.40 5.47 4.91
C VAL A 70 -6.80 5.92 4.51
N CYS A 71 -6.90 7.17 4.06
CA CYS A 71 -8.11 7.72 3.45
C CYS A 71 -8.29 7.19 2.02
N THR A 72 -9.48 7.38 1.45
CA THR A 72 -9.82 6.97 0.08
C THR A 72 -8.92 7.61 -0.97
N GLU A 73 -8.61 8.90 -0.81
CA GLU A 73 -7.76 9.68 -1.72
C GLU A 73 -6.31 9.18 -1.71
N GLU A 74 -5.80 8.82 -0.52
CA GLU A 74 -4.46 8.26 -0.34
C GLU A 74 -4.35 6.86 -0.95
N LEU A 75 -5.39 6.04 -0.81
CA LEU A 75 -5.48 4.77 -1.52
C LEU A 75 -5.48 4.99 -3.04
N HIS A 76 -6.25 5.94 -3.55
CA HIS A 76 -6.28 6.25 -4.97
C HIS A 76 -4.92 6.69 -5.50
N ALA A 77 -4.21 7.55 -4.76
CA ALA A 77 -2.85 7.94 -5.12
C ALA A 77 -1.89 6.73 -5.10
N ALA A 78 -2.04 5.79 -4.16
CA ALA A 78 -1.24 4.56 -4.12
C ALA A 78 -1.52 3.64 -5.32
N GLN A 79 -2.76 3.63 -5.82
CA GLN A 79 -3.16 2.88 -7.01
C GLN A 79 -2.69 3.51 -8.32
N GLN A 80 -2.55 4.84 -8.36
CA GLN A 80 -2.05 5.59 -9.52
C GLN A 80 -0.51 5.55 -9.60
N TRP A 81 0.15 5.66 -8.44
CA TRP A 81 1.60 5.65 -8.33
C TRP A 81 2.16 4.29 -7.89
N ASN A 82 2.25 4.09 -6.57
CA ASN A 82 2.57 2.85 -5.89
C ASN A 82 2.42 3.06 -4.37
N GLY A 83 2.22 1.99 -3.62
CA GLY A 83 2.05 2.08 -2.16
C GLY A 83 3.31 2.53 -1.41
N GLN A 84 4.52 2.20 -1.88
CA GLN A 84 5.77 2.61 -1.21
C GLN A 84 5.94 4.13 -1.21
N GLY A 85 5.65 4.78 -2.34
CA GLY A 85 5.70 6.23 -2.47
C GLY A 85 4.75 6.90 -1.49
N ILE A 86 3.50 6.44 -1.40
CA ILE A 86 2.53 6.98 -0.45
C ILE A 86 2.92 6.71 1.00
N LEU A 87 3.46 5.53 1.31
CA LEU A 87 4.00 5.23 2.64
C LEU A 87 5.10 6.21 3.02
N GLU A 88 5.97 6.59 2.08
CA GLU A 88 7.03 7.56 2.35
C GLU A 88 6.47 8.97 2.59
N LEU A 89 5.48 9.41 1.81
CA LEU A 89 4.80 10.68 2.08
C LEU A 89 4.12 10.68 3.46
N LEU A 90 3.45 9.58 3.85
CA LEU A 90 2.85 9.43 5.18
C LEU A 90 3.90 9.51 6.31
N ARG A 91 5.14 9.04 6.08
CA ARG A 91 6.22 9.16 7.07
C ARG A 91 6.60 10.61 7.35
N THR A 92 6.50 11.48 6.35
CA THR A 92 6.82 12.91 6.49
C THR A 92 5.78 13.70 7.29
N VAL A 93 4.55 13.19 7.42
CA VAL A 93 3.43 13.88 8.07
C VAL A 93 3.13 13.24 9.44
N PRO A 94 3.51 13.89 10.56
CA PRO A 94 3.42 13.26 11.88
C PRO A 94 2.02 12.80 12.28
N ILE A 95 0.98 13.58 11.96
CA ILE A 95 -0.42 13.25 12.30
C ILE A 95 -1.03 12.19 11.37
N ALA A 96 -0.38 11.90 10.24
CA ALA A 96 -0.85 10.91 9.27
C ALA A 96 -0.19 9.54 9.47
N GLY A 97 0.90 9.47 10.23
CA GLY A 97 1.62 8.25 10.51
C GLY A 97 2.97 8.52 11.15
N GLY A 98 3.70 9.52 10.62
CA GLY A 98 5.06 9.81 11.03
C GLY A 98 6.02 8.64 10.77
N PRO A 99 7.23 8.67 11.35
CA PRO A 99 8.28 7.68 11.05
C PRO A 99 7.87 6.22 11.27
N TRP A 100 6.91 5.96 12.17
CA TRP A 100 6.42 4.61 12.49
C TRP A 100 5.06 4.30 11.89
N LEU A 101 4.49 5.19 11.07
CA LEU A 101 3.24 4.99 10.35
C LEU A 101 2.08 4.58 11.27
N ILE A 102 1.98 5.23 12.43
CA ILE A 102 0.94 4.98 13.42
C ILE A 102 -0.39 5.50 12.88
N THR A 103 -1.37 4.61 12.78
CA THR A 103 -2.71 4.99 12.31
C THR A 103 -3.49 5.70 13.41
N ASP A 104 -3.88 6.95 13.17
CA ASP A 104 -4.85 7.67 13.99
C ASP A 104 -6.24 7.63 13.34
N MET A 105 -7.16 6.86 13.93
CA MET A 105 -8.55 6.74 13.45
C MET A 105 -9.33 8.06 13.55
N ARG A 106 -8.83 9.06 14.28
CA ARG A 106 -9.47 10.37 14.44
C ARG A 106 -8.97 11.40 13.42
N ARG A 107 -8.03 11.03 12.55
CA ARG A 107 -7.51 11.91 11.51
C ARG A 107 -8.62 12.30 10.53
N GLY A 108 -8.91 13.60 10.47
CA GLY A 108 -9.98 14.17 9.66
C GLY A 108 -9.54 14.70 8.29
N GLU A 109 -8.24 14.75 8.04
CA GLU A 109 -7.62 15.31 6.83
C GLU A 109 -6.69 14.28 6.19
N THR A 110 -6.59 14.32 4.87
CA THR A 110 -5.60 13.56 4.09
C THR A 110 -4.24 14.25 4.12
N ILE A 111 -3.16 13.54 3.79
CA ILE A 111 -1.83 14.17 3.62
C ILE A 111 -1.83 15.29 2.57
N PHE A 112 -2.69 15.21 1.55
CA PHE A 112 -2.78 16.23 0.49
C PHE A 112 -3.53 17.49 0.92
N GLU A 113 -4.51 17.35 1.82
CA GLU A 113 -5.18 18.48 2.46
C GLU A 113 -4.24 19.19 3.45
N ILE A 114 -3.43 18.42 4.18
CA ILE A 114 -2.45 18.94 5.14
C ILE A 114 -1.30 19.67 4.42
N ASP A 115 -0.74 19.07 3.36
CA ASP A 115 0.28 19.67 2.52
C ASP A 115 0.01 19.40 1.03
N PRO A 116 -0.54 20.39 0.30
CA PRO A 116 -0.82 20.26 -1.13
C PRO A 116 0.40 19.96 -2.01
N HIS A 117 1.62 20.24 -1.56
CA HIS A 117 2.82 19.93 -2.35
C HIS A 117 3.06 18.42 -2.47
N LEU A 118 2.53 17.63 -1.54
CA LEU A 118 2.64 16.17 -1.58
C LEU A 118 1.87 15.56 -2.76
N GLN A 119 0.81 16.23 -3.24
CA GLN A 119 0.10 15.82 -4.45
C GLN A 119 1.00 15.96 -5.69
N ALA A 120 1.75 17.07 -5.79
CA ALA A 120 2.69 17.28 -6.87
C ALA A 120 3.85 16.27 -6.80
N ALA A 121 4.36 15.98 -5.60
CA ALA A 121 5.38 14.96 -5.40
C ALA A 121 4.93 13.56 -5.85
N ALA A 122 3.69 13.17 -5.54
CA ALA A 122 3.11 11.91 -6.03
C ALA A 122 3.04 11.88 -7.56
N SER A 123 2.52 12.94 -8.19
CA SER A 123 2.42 13.01 -9.66
C SER A 123 3.79 13.02 -10.35
N THR A 124 4.80 13.70 -9.81
CA THR A 124 6.16 13.64 -10.34
C THR A 124 6.76 12.23 -10.19
N GLY A 125 6.53 11.57 -9.07
CA GLY A 125 6.96 10.19 -8.86
C GLY A 125 6.28 9.19 -9.81
N GLU A 126 5.02 9.42 -10.17
CA GLU A 126 4.29 8.65 -11.20
C GLU A 126 4.97 8.75 -12.56
N GLU A 127 5.33 9.97 -12.96
CA GLU A 127 6.01 10.24 -14.24
C GLU A 127 7.40 9.57 -14.28
N GLU A 128 8.17 9.65 -13.20
CA GLU A 128 9.51 9.06 -13.07
C GLU A 128 9.49 7.52 -13.09
N ASN A 129 8.53 6.88 -12.39
CA ASN A 129 8.38 5.42 -12.51
C ASN A 129 7.90 4.99 -13.90
N GLY A 130 7.14 5.84 -14.59
CA GLY A 130 6.63 5.57 -15.93
C GLY A 130 7.70 5.60 -17.04
N ILE A 131 8.78 6.37 -16.85
CA ILE A 131 9.91 6.42 -17.80
C ILE A 131 10.83 5.19 -17.65
N ASP A 132 11.11 4.73 -16.44
CA ASP A 132 11.88 3.50 -16.19
C ASP A 132 11.18 2.25 -16.76
N GLY A 133 9.85 2.21 -16.68
CA GLY A 133 9.04 1.14 -17.27
C GLY A 133 9.03 1.11 -18.81
N LYS A 134 9.42 2.19 -19.49
CA LYS A 134 9.46 2.26 -20.97
C LYS A 134 10.83 1.91 -21.56
N GLU A 135 11.93 2.15 -20.86
CA GLU A 135 13.25 1.71 -21.34
C GLU A 135 13.42 0.18 -21.33
N ALA A 136 12.66 -0.55 -20.49
CA ALA A 136 12.68 -2.01 -20.46
C ALA A 136 11.94 -2.71 -21.64
N SER A 137 11.25 -1.98 -22.53
CA SER A 137 10.55 -2.54 -23.71
C SER A 137 11.36 -2.45 -25.01
N GLY A 138 12.61 -2.01 -24.97
CA GLY A 138 13.41 -1.70 -26.14
C GLY A 138 14.38 -2.78 -26.61
N GLN A 139 13.98 -4.05 -26.78
CA GLN A 139 14.68 -4.99 -27.68
C GLN A 139 13.92 -6.31 -27.88
N GLY A 140 13.56 -6.61 -29.14
CA GLY A 140 12.91 -7.87 -29.52
C GLY A 140 12.51 -7.95 -30.99
N HIS A 141 13.33 -7.41 -31.90
CA HIS A 141 13.14 -7.55 -33.34
C HIS A 141 13.95 -8.75 -33.85
N LEU A 142 13.28 -9.91 -33.98
CA LEU A 142 13.51 -11.07 -34.88
C LEU A 142 12.74 -12.23 -34.22
N LEU A 143 11.72 -12.83 -34.83
CA LEU A 143 11.86 -13.92 -35.78
C LEU A 143 10.51 -14.12 -36.50
N THR A 144 10.38 -13.61 -37.73
CA THR A 144 9.43 -14.17 -38.69
C THR A 144 10.17 -15.27 -39.45
N GLY A 145 9.86 -16.53 -39.13
CA GLY A 145 10.47 -17.67 -39.83
C GLY A 145 9.81 -19.00 -39.49
N LEU A 146 9.16 -19.57 -40.51
CA LEU A 146 8.79 -20.98 -40.69
C LEU A 146 7.69 -21.55 -39.80
N LYS A 147 6.50 -21.68 -40.39
CA LYS A 147 5.81 -22.97 -40.42
C LYS A 147 5.51 -23.33 -41.87
N LYS A 148 5.92 -24.56 -42.22
CA LYS A 148 5.56 -25.28 -43.43
C LYS A 148 4.07 -25.57 -43.45
#